data_AF-D8M472-F1
#
_entry.id   AF-D8M472-F1
#
_cell.length_a   1.000
_cell.length_b   1.000
_cell.length_c   1.000
_cell.angle_alpha   90.00
_cell.angle_beta   90.00
_cell.angle_gamma   90.00
#
_symmetry.space_group_name_H-M   'P 1'
#
loop_
_entity.id
_entity.type
_entity.pdbx_description
1 polymer ?
#
loop_
_entity_poly.entity_id
_entity_poly.type
_entity_poly.pdbx_seq_one_letter_code
_entity_poly.pdbx_strand_id
1 'polypeptide(L)' 'MRAILVDWMSELCYNYSLHRVTFHIAVSILDRYLSQVYTTKRSEFQTLGAVCVLLSTKLCVILFVFIVIHRSQCRLILPH' A
#
# COMPACT_ATOMS: atom_id res chain seq x y z
N MET A 1 -3.88 -13.99 -2.90
CA MET A 1 -3.65 -12.94 -1.87
C MET A 1 -3.23 -11.61 -2.48
N ARG A 2 -2.32 -11.58 -3.46
CA ARG A 2 -1.92 -10.37 -4.22
C ARG A 2 -3.10 -9.56 -4.78
N ALA A 3 -4.09 -10.19 -5.40
CA ALA A 3 -5.24 -9.50 -5.98
C ALA A 3 -6.03 -8.66 -4.95
N ILE A 4 -6.29 -9.23 -3.77
CA ILE A 4 -6.99 -8.54 -2.67
C ILE A 4 -6.17 -7.34 -2.16
N LEU A 5 -4.85 -7.50 -2.07
CA LEU A 5 -3.97 -6.42 -1.65
C LEU A 5 -3.90 -5.28 -2.69
N VAL A 6 -3.82 -5.63 -3.97
CA VAL A 6 -3.78 -4.65 -5.07
C VAL A 6 -5.10 -3.89 -5.20
N ASP A 7 -6.23 -4.58 -5.01
CA ASP A 7 -7.57 -3.96 -4.97
C ASP A 7 -7.67 -2.95 -3.82
N TRP A 8 -7.27 -3.34 -2.61
CA TRP A 8 -7.18 -2.45 -1.45
C TRP A 8 -6.24 -1.25 -1.68
N MET A 9 -5.07 -1.47 -2.30
CA MET A 9 -4.13 -0.40 -2.64
C MET A 9 -4.71 0.57 -3.68
N SER A 10 -5.53 0.08 -4.61
CA SER A 10 -6.21 0.91 -5.62
C SER A 10 -7.23 1.85 -4.96
N GLU A 11 -8.05 1.32 -4.05
CA GLU A 11 -9.00 2.11 -3.26
C GLU A 11 -8.27 3.16 -2.40
N LEU A 12 -7.15 2.78 -1.77
CA LEU A 12 -6.30 3.71 -1.03
C LEU A 12 -5.78 4.84 -1.91
N CYS A 13 -5.25 4.51 -3.10
CA CYS A 13 -4.76 5.50 -4.05
C CYS A 13 -5.86 6.44 -4.55
N TYR A 14 -7.07 5.91 -4.78
CA TYR A 14 -8.24 6.70 -5.15
C TYR A 14 -8.64 7.69 -4.04
N ASN A 15 -8.69 7.23 -2.79
CA ASN A 15 -9.04 8.06 -1.63
C ASN A 15 -8.06 9.22 -1.40
N TYR A 16 -6.77 9.01 -1.71
CA TYR A 16 -5.74 10.05 -1.60
C TYR A 16 -5.50 10.82 -2.91
N SER A 17 -6.30 10.57 -3.97
CA SER A 17 -6.12 11.19 -5.29
C SER A 17 -4.68 11.06 -5.82
N LEU A 18 -4.03 9.91 -5.58
CA LEU A 18 -2.68 9.65 -6.05
C LEU A 18 -2.65 9.46 -7.56
N HIS A 19 -1.56 9.91 -8.18
CA HIS A 19 -1.38 9.75 -9.62
C HIS A 19 -1.25 8.26 -10.00
N ARG A 20 -1.79 7.87 -11.16
CA ARG A 20 -1.69 6.47 -11.66
C ARG A 20 -0.26 5.95 -11.66
N VAL A 21 0.70 6.80 -12.02
CA VAL A 21 2.13 6.46 -12.01
C VAL A 21 2.60 6.01 -10.61
N THR A 22 2.17 6.69 -9.56
CA THR A 22 2.48 6.34 -8.16
C THR A 22 1.94 4.96 -7.79
N PHE A 23 0.71 4.64 -8.21
CA PHE A 23 0.11 3.33 -7.99
C PHE A 23 0.89 2.22 -8.71
N HIS A 24 1.27 2.44 -9.97
CA HIS A 24 2.06 1.45 -10.72
C HIS A 24 3.44 1.19 -10.07
N ILE A 25 4.09 2.24 -9.55
CA ILE A 25 5.35 2.10 -8.80
C ILE A 25 5.11 1.27 -7.52
N ALA A 26 4.02 1.55 -6.79
CA ALA A 26 3.68 0.83 -5.56
C ALA A 26 3.47 -0.66 -5.79
N VAL A 27 2.73 -1.01 -6.85
CA VAL A 27 2.52 -2.40 -7.25
C VAL A 27 3.85 -3.05 -7.67
N SER A 28 4.73 -2.33 -8.37
CA SER A 28 6.04 -2.86 -8.77
C SER A 28 6.98 -3.11 -7.57
N ILE A 29 6.93 -2.27 -6.53
CA ILE A 29 7.66 -2.49 -5.27
C ILE A 29 7.09 -3.70 -4.52
N LEU A 30 5.76 -3.79 -4.43
CA LEU A 30 5.07 -4.91 -3.81
C LEU A 30 5.46 -6.24 -4.48
N ASP A 31 5.42 -6.28 -5.81
CA ASP A 31 5.70 -7.49 -6.58
C ASP A 31 7.14 -7.98 -6.36
N ARG A 32 8.10 -7.05 -6.32
CA ARG A 32 9.50 -7.35 -5.96
C ARG A 32 9.64 -7.88 -4.54
N TYR A 33 8.93 -7.30 -3.57
CA TYR A 33 8.96 -7.79 -2.19
C TYR A 33 8.40 -9.21 -2.09
N LEU A 34 7.26 -9.47 -2.73
CA LEU A 34 6.62 -10.80 -2.74
C LEU A 34 7.46 -11.85 -3.47
N SER A 35 8.29 -11.44 -4.44
CA SER A 35 9.26 -12.34 -5.10
C SER A 35 10.41 -12.74 -4.19
N GLN A 36 10.69 -11.98 -3.12
CA GLN A 36 11.85 -12.20 -2.25
C GLN A 36 11.42 -12.78 -0.89
N VAL A 37 10.21 -12.48 -0.43
CA VAL A 37 9.66 -12.94 0.85
C VAL A 37 8.45 -13.83 0.63
N TYR A 38 8.63 -15.13 0.87
CA TYR A 38 7.61 -16.16 0.65
C TYR A 38 6.71 -16.41 1.87
N THR A 39 7.12 -15.95 3.07
CA THR A 39 6.37 -16.14 4.31
C THR A 39 6.00 -14.79 4.92
N THR A 40 4.86 -14.25 4.50
CA THR A 40 4.31 -13.02 5.08
C THR A 40 3.01 -13.35 5.79
N LYS A 41 2.89 -12.95 7.06
CA LYS A 41 1.68 -13.18 7.83
C LYS A 41 0.56 -12.31 7.29
N ARG A 42 -0.68 -12.83 7.29
CA ARG A 42 -1.87 -12.11 6.80
C ARG A 42 -2.10 -10.77 7.52
N SER A 43 -1.67 -10.66 8.77
CA SER A 43 -1.69 -9.42 9.57
C SER A 43 -0.75 -8.33 9.04
N GLU A 44 0.34 -8.72 8.36
CA GLU A 44 1.36 -7.78 7.85
C GLU A 44 1.07 -7.33 6.42
N PHE A 45 0.20 -8.05 5.69
CA PHE A 45 -0.16 -7.72 4.31
C PHE A 45 -0.74 -6.30 4.16
N GLN A 46 -1.61 -5.86 5.08
CA GLN A 46 -2.20 -4.51 5.04
C GLN A 46 -1.14 -3.43 5.30
N THR A 47 -0.30 -3.62 6.31
CA THR A 47 0.83 -2.73 6.61
C THR A 47 1.79 -2.65 5.44
N LEU A 48 2.05 -3.78 4.78
CA LEU A 48 2.97 -3.86 3.65
C LEU A 48 2.46 -3.07 2.43
N GLY A 49 1.17 -3.19 2.11
CA GLY A 49 0.53 -2.37 1.08
C GLY A 49 0.63 -0.88 1.39
N ALA A 50 0.37 -0.48 2.64
CA ALA A 50 0.49 0.91 3.08
C ALA A 50 1.92 1.46 2.92
N VAL A 51 2.93 0.68 3.33
CA VAL A 51 4.35 1.03 3.18
C VAL A 51 4.73 1.17 1.71
N CYS A 52 4.29 0.26 0.84
CA CYS A 52 4.57 0.32 -0.60
C CYS A 52 3.98 1.58 -1.26
N VAL A 53 2.74 1.95 -0.92
CA VAL A 53 2.11 3.19 -1.41
C VAL A 53 2.86 4.41 -0.89
N LEU A 54 3.21 4.44 0.40
CA LEU A 54 3.97 5.55 1.00
C LEU A 54 5.35 5.74 0.34
N LEU A 55 6.08 4.64 0.13
CA LEU A 55 7.37 4.66 -0.56
C LEU A 55 7.22 5.24 -1.96
N SER A 56 6.17 4.81 -2.68
CA SER A 56 5.94 5.24 -4.05
C SER A 56 5.58 6.71 -4.14
N THR A 57 4.82 7.23 -3.17
CA THR A 57 4.52 8.66 -3.07
C THR A 57 5.80 9.47 -2.86
N LYS A 58 6.72 9.01 -2.01
CA LYS A 58 8.03 9.66 -1.80
C LYS A 58 8.96 9.58 -3.01
N LEU A 59 8.94 8.46 -3.76
CA LEU A 59 9.76 8.24 -4.95
C LEU A 59 9.26 9.03 -6.16
N CYS A 60 7.94 9.12 -6.35
CA CYS A 60 7.33 9.79 -7.49
C CYS A 60 7.18 11.31 -7.26
N VAL A 61 6.91 11.73 -6.02
CA VAL A 61 6.68 13.12 -5.65
C VAL A 61 7.70 13.48 -4.57
N ILE A 62 8.75 14.20 -4.96
CA ILE A 62 9.84 14.60 -4.07
C ILE A 62 9.38 15.51 -2.89
N LEU A 63 8.10 15.92 -2.83
CA LEU A 63 7.51 16.74 -1.77
C LEU A 63 6.57 15.95 -0.84
N PHE A 64 6.96 15.89 0.44
CA PHE A 64 6.12 15.93 1.64
C PHE A 64 4.99 14.89 1.85
N VAL A 65 5.22 13.93 2.75
CA VAL A 65 4.15 13.29 3.55
C VAL A 65 4.72 12.97 4.94
N PHE A 66 4.25 13.68 5.96
CA PHE A 66 4.54 13.44 7.39
C PHE A 66 3.25 13.12 8.19
N ILE A 67 2.09 12.92 7.53
CA ILE A 67 0.77 12.96 8.20
C ILE A 67 0.03 11.60 8.32
N VAL A 68 0.45 10.52 7.65
CA VAL A 68 -0.45 9.36 7.49
C VAL A 68 -0.32 8.25 8.56
N ILE A 69 0.69 8.26 9.45
CA ILE A 69 0.94 7.10 10.33
C ILE A 69 0.21 7.15 11.70
N HIS A 70 -0.44 8.25 12.09
CA HIS A 70 -1.07 8.33 13.43
C HIS A 70 -2.57 7.95 13.51
N ARG A 71 -3.24 7.50 12.44
CA ARG A 71 -4.72 7.31 12.51
C ARG A 71 -5.35 6.03 11.95
N SER A 72 -4.61 5.07 11.40
CA SER A 72 -5.24 3.95 10.67
C SER A 72 -5.03 2.57 11.32
N GLN A 73 -5.32 2.46 12.63
CA GLN A 73 -5.57 1.17 13.30
C GLN A 73 -7.06 0.79 13.37
N CYS A 74 -8.00 1.58 12.82
CA CYS A 74 -9.42 1.39 13.15
C CYS A 74 -10.40 1.49 11.97
N ARG A 75 -10.29 0.64 10.94
CA ARG A 75 -11.50 0.19 10.22
C ARG A 75 -11.25 -1.02 9.30
N LEU A 76 -12.07 -2.05 9.49
CA LEU A 76 -12.35 -3.17 8.60
C LEU A 76 -11.28 -4.28 8.50
N ILE A 77 -11.03 -4.92 9.63
CA ILE A 77 -11.35 -6.35 9.72
C ILE A 77 -12.86 -6.39 10.03
N LEU A 78 -13.71 -6.70 9.05
CA LEU A 78 -14.98 -7.34 9.36
C LEU A 78 -15.34 -8.34 8.26
N PRO A 79 -15.56 -9.62 8.61
CA PRO A 79 -16.02 -10.63 7.68
C PRO A 79 -17.53 -10.50 7.47
N HIS A 80 -17.97 -10.62 6.22
CA HIS A 80 -19.12 -11.44 5.87
C HIS A 80 -18.88 -12.07 4.49
#